data_AF-J9AJ28-F1
#
_entry.id   AF-J9AJ28-F1
#
_cell.length_a   1.000
_cell.length_b   1.000
_cell.length_c   1.000
_cell.angle_alpha   90.00
_cell.angle_beta   90.00
_cell.angle_gamma   90.00
#
_symmetry.space_group_name_H-M   'P 1'
#
loop_
_entity.id
_entity.type
_entity.pdbx_description
1 polymer ?
#
loop_
_entity_poly.entity_id
_entity_poly.type
_entity_poly.pdbx_seq_one_letter_code
_entity_poly.pdbx_strand_id
1 'polypeptide(L)'
;NVTTKRPVNCCAGAAFSEANQDIAIVSYAIPDGSVVAEQIAINRVSLEETEKRSYERIMFQPALIVSVAVHIISNDNILFILGTTSNNVEIICAKFAFISSQLRRAVTLQGHTDWITSIDIRAYENDIWLASGGQESIRIWRFELLQGNKIRVNSDSQLKAQFTLFDEETKVITYTINVTLQGVLNAHEDWIYSVEWHTSKLQLLSASNDKTIIIWEPSESAAGLWFDSVR
;
A
#
# COMPACT_ATOMS: atom_id res chain seq x y z
N ASN A 1 -18.72 -27.31 14.65
CA ASN A 1 -18.71 -26.15 13.73
C ASN A 1 -17.50 -26.23 12.84
N VAL A 2 -17.68 -26.71 11.61
CA VAL A 2 -16.63 -26.69 10.60
C VAL A 2 -16.43 -25.23 10.22
N THR A 3 -15.38 -24.60 10.72
CA THR A 3 -14.90 -23.31 10.21
C THR A 3 -14.59 -23.51 8.74
N THR A 4 -15.48 -23.05 7.86
CA THR A 4 -15.28 -23.10 6.42
C THR A 4 -14.10 -22.18 6.10
N LYS A 5 -12.91 -22.78 5.97
CA LYS A 5 -11.71 -22.10 5.51
C LYS A 5 -12.03 -21.54 4.11
N ARG A 6 -12.07 -20.21 3.99
CA ARG A 6 -12.22 -19.55 2.70
C ARG A 6 -10.84 -19.43 2.05
N PRO A 7 -10.73 -19.55 0.72
CA PRO A 7 -9.47 -19.26 0.05
C PRO A 7 -9.11 -17.79 0.23
N VAL A 8 -7.81 -17.51 0.20
CA VAL A 8 -7.24 -16.17 0.23
C VAL A 8 -6.70 -15.89 -1.16
N ASN A 9 -7.08 -14.76 -1.75
CA ASN A 9 -6.58 -14.34 -3.06
C ASN A 9 -5.14 -13.83 -2.97
N CYS A 10 -4.89 -13.00 -1.97
CA CYS A 10 -3.61 -12.37 -1.70
C CYS A 10 -3.54 -11.94 -0.23
N CYS A 11 -2.33 -11.76 0.27
CA CYS A 11 -2.08 -11.29 1.62
C CYS A 11 -0.81 -10.44 1.68
N ALA A 12 -0.70 -9.64 2.72
CA ALA A 12 0.51 -8.92 3.08
C ALA A 12 0.58 -8.78 4.60
N GLY A 13 1.79 -8.54 5.09
CA GLY A 13 2.00 -8.26 6.49
C GLY A 13 3.11 -7.23 6.69
N ALA A 14 3.05 -6.55 7.82
CA ALA A 14 4.07 -5.63 8.28
C ALA A 14 4.25 -5.81 9.78
N ALA A 15 5.48 -5.67 10.27
CA ALA A 15 5.78 -5.71 11.68
C ALA A 15 6.33 -4.35 12.13
N PHE A 16 5.97 -3.94 13.33
CA PHE A 16 6.44 -2.72 13.96
C PHE A 16 6.80 -3.01 15.42
N SER A 17 7.95 -2.49 15.85
CA SER A 17 8.48 -2.71 17.19
C SER A 17 8.76 -1.35 17.81
N GLU A 18 8.10 -1.07 18.94
CA GLU A 18 8.39 0.07 19.79
C GLU A 18 8.72 -0.42 21.20
N ALA A 19 9.40 0.39 22.01
CA ALA A 19 10.09 0.01 23.26
C ALA A 19 9.35 -0.96 24.19
N ASN A 20 8.00 -0.99 24.18
CA ASN A 20 7.18 -1.86 25.03
C ASN A 20 6.16 -2.75 24.28
N GLN A 21 6.10 -2.71 22.95
CA GLN A 21 5.11 -3.49 22.19
C GLN A 21 5.60 -3.82 20.78
N ASP A 22 5.59 -5.12 20.45
CA ASP A 22 5.78 -5.61 19.10
C ASP A 22 4.41 -5.96 18.51
N ILE A 23 4.08 -5.36 17.37
CA ILE A 23 2.85 -5.62 16.64
C ILE A 23 3.17 -6.17 15.26
N ALA A 24 2.39 -7.14 14.83
CA ALA A 24 2.30 -7.59 13.45
C ALA A 24 0.91 -7.27 12.92
N ILE A 25 0.87 -6.64 11.75
CA ILE A 25 -0.35 -6.45 10.98
C ILE A 25 -0.36 -7.48 9.88
N VAL A 26 -1.47 -8.19 9.74
CA VAL A 26 -1.72 -9.10 8.62
C VAL A 26 -2.98 -8.64 7.91
N SER A 27 -2.92 -8.54 6.59
CA SER A 27 -4.08 -8.28 5.75
C SER A 27 -4.21 -9.30 4.66
N TYR A 28 -5.44 -9.69 4.36
CA TYR A 28 -5.71 -10.65 3.31
C TYR A 28 -7.04 -10.38 2.63
N ALA A 29 -7.09 -10.69 1.33
CA ALA A 29 -8.28 -10.56 0.52
C ALA A 29 -9.00 -11.90 0.35
N ILE A 30 -10.32 -11.86 0.39
CA ILE A 30 -11.21 -13.00 0.18
C ILE A 30 -11.84 -12.87 -1.22
N PRO A 31 -12.04 -13.97 -1.97
CA PRO A 31 -12.62 -13.96 -3.32
C PRO A 31 -14.02 -13.34 -3.45
N ASP A 32 -14.68 -13.01 -2.34
CA ASP A 32 -15.95 -12.27 -2.34
C ASP A 32 -15.77 -10.75 -2.47
N GLY A 33 -14.54 -10.28 -2.74
CA GLY A 33 -14.20 -8.87 -2.94
C GLY A 33 -13.99 -8.12 -1.63
N SER A 34 -13.71 -8.83 -0.54
CA SER A 34 -13.44 -8.21 0.75
C SER A 34 -12.00 -8.28 1.18
N VAL A 35 -11.60 -7.30 1.99
CA VAL A 35 -10.32 -7.32 2.70
C VAL A 35 -10.57 -7.42 4.20
N VAL A 36 -9.76 -8.25 4.85
CA VAL A 36 -9.69 -8.35 6.30
C VAL A 36 -8.30 -7.89 6.73
N ALA A 37 -8.23 -7.23 7.87
CA ALA A 37 -6.98 -6.86 8.51
C ALA A 37 -7.04 -7.26 9.99
N GLU A 38 -5.91 -7.74 10.49
CA GLU A 38 -5.74 -8.19 11.86
C GLU A 38 -4.43 -7.59 12.42
N GLN A 39 -4.51 -7.11 13.65
CA GLN A 39 -3.38 -6.66 14.45
C GLN A 39 -3.11 -7.69 15.53
N ILE A 40 -1.88 -8.17 15.59
CA ILE A 40 -1.43 -9.21 16.51
C ILE A 40 -0.30 -8.63 17.34
N ALA A 41 -0.51 -8.50 18.64
CA ALA A 41 0.57 -8.21 19.57
C ALA A 41 1.36 -9.50 19.81
N ILE A 42 2.68 -9.42 19.73
CA ILE A 42 3.57 -10.57 19.82
C ILE A 42 4.52 -10.36 20.98
N ASN A 43 4.76 -11.40 21.77
CA ASN A 43 5.85 -11.39 22.73
C ASN A 43 7.18 -11.61 21.99
N ARG A 44 8.11 -10.66 22.08
CA ARG A 44 9.41 -10.73 21.39
C ARG A 44 10.23 -11.98 21.67
N VAL A 45 10.11 -12.51 22.90
CA VAL A 45 10.95 -13.63 23.37
C VAL A 45 10.29 -14.96 23.09
N SER A 46 8.99 -15.13 23.42
CA SER A 46 8.29 -16.40 23.19
C SER A 46 7.74 -16.54 21.77
N LEU A 47 7.64 -15.44 21.01
CA LEU A 47 6.94 -15.35 19.71
C LEU A 47 5.48 -15.77 19.78
N GLU A 48 4.90 -15.80 20.98
CA GLU A 48 3.50 -16.13 21.19
C GLU A 48 2.62 -14.90 20.96
N GLU A 49 1.43 -15.14 20.39
CA GLU A 49 0.38 -14.14 20.27
C GLU A 49 -0.13 -13.78 21.67
N THR A 50 0.03 -12.53 22.06
CA THR A 50 -0.45 -12.05 23.37
C THR A 50 -1.85 -11.46 23.25
N GLU A 51 -2.12 -10.76 22.15
CA GLU A 51 -3.41 -10.15 21.88
C GLU A 51 -3.68 -10.13 20.37
N LYS A 52 -4.93 -10.41 19.97
CA LYS A 52 -5.36 -10.33 18.58
C LYS A 52 -6.58 -9.43 18.45
N ARG A 53 -6.50 -8.45 17.55
CA ARG A 53 -7.54 -7.47 17.24
C ARG A 53 -7.84 -7.52 15.75
N SER A 54 -9.11 -7.71 15.40
CA SER A 54 -9.55 -7.73 14.00
C SER A 54 -10.26 -6.42 13.64
N TYR A 55 -9.91 -5.84 12.51
CA TYR A 55 -10.62 -4.68 11.99
C TYR A 55 -11.92 -5.10 11.29
N GLU A 56 -12.88 -4.18 11.23
CA GLU A 56 -14.10 -4.38 10.43
C GLU A 56 -13.76 -4.60 8.96
N ARG A 57 -14.31 -5.69 8.41
CA ARG A 57 -14.14 -6.07 7.00
C ARG A 57 -14.79 -5.03 6.09
N ILE A 58 -14.08 -4.64 5.04
CA ILE A 58 -14.61 -3.75 3.99
C ILE A 58 -14.71 -4.50 2.65
N MET A 59 -15.76 -4.19 1.88
CA MET A 59 -16.08 -4.86 0.62
C MET A 59 -15.98 -3.91 -0.57
N PHE A 60 -15.46 -4.41 -1.70
CA PHE A 60 -15.21 -3.66 -2.94
C PHE A 60 -16.01 -4.18 -4.13
N GLN A 61 -17.05 -4.97 -3.89
CA GLN A 61 -17.89 -5.51 -4.96
C GLN A 61 -18.41 -4.40 -5.90
N PRO A 62 -18.43 -4.64 -7.23
CA PRO A 62 -18.13 -5.90 -7.91
C PRO A 62 -16.63 -6.17 -8.15
N ALA A 63 -15.74 -5.27 -7.76
CA ALA A 63 -14.30 -5.47 -7.93
C ALA A 63 -13.76 -6.53 -6.97
N LEU A 64 -12.79 -7.31 -7.44
CA LEU A 64 -12.00 -8.22 -6.62
C LEU A 64 -10.67 -7.56 -6.26
N ILE A 65 -10.13 -7.95 -5.12
CA ILE A 65 -8.80 -7.54 -4.67
C ILE A 65 -7.82 -8.63 -5.09
N VAL A 66 -6.78 -8.22 -5.81
CA VAL A 66 -5.80 -9.10 -6.46
C VAL A 66 -4.42 -8.95 -5.83
N SER A 67 -4.09 -7.76 -5.31
CA SER A 67 -2.86 -7.54 -4.55
C SER A 67 -3.14 -6.69 -3.31
N VAL A 68 -2.37 -6.91 -2.25
CA VAL A 68 -2.43 -6.13 -1.00
C VAL A 68 -1.01 -5.79 -0.58
N ALA A 69 -0.80 -4.58 -0.08
CA ALA A 69 0.39 -4.20 0.66
C ALA A 69 0.01 -3.46 1.95
N VAL A 70 0.85 -3.57 2.98
CA VAL A 70 0.62 -2.95 4.30
C VAL A 70 1.84 -2.12 4.66
N HIS A 71 1.60 -0.91 5.17
CA HIS A 71 2.66 -0.05 5.67
C HIS A 71 2.25 0.61 6.99
N ILE A 72 3.11 0.48 8.00
CA ILE A 72 2.88 1.02 9.34
C ILE A 72 3.66 2.33 9.46
N ILE A 73 2.96 3.46 9.54
CA ILE A 73 3.57 4.78 9.77
C ILE A 73 3.80 4.97 11.27
N SER A 74 2.82 4.60 12.08
CA SER A 74 2.87 4.56 13.54
C SER A 74 1.87 3.52 14.04
N ASN A 75 1.87 3.22 15.35
CA ASN A 75 0.94 2.24 15.95
C ASN A 75 -0.53 2.46 15.55
N ASP A 76 -0.97 3.71 15.45
CA ASP A 76 -2.36 4.05 15.12
C ASP A 76 -2.62 4.38 13.64
N ASN A 77 -1.55 4.51 12.84
CA ASN A 77 -1.63 4.93 11.45
C ASN A 77 -1.05 3.87 10.54
N ILE A 78 -1.93 2.99 10.07
CA ILE A 78 -1.58 1.89 9.18
C ILE A 78 -2.28 2.09 7.84
N LEU A 79 -1.50 2.03 6.77
CA LEU A 79 -1.97 2.06 5.40
C LEU A 79 -2.11 0.64 4.86
N PHE A 80 -3.26 0.36 4.25
CA PHE A 80 -3.50 -0.82 3.44
C PHE A 80 -3.71 -0.36 2.00
N ILE A 81 -2.97 -0.94 1.08
CA ILE A 81 -2.97 -0.57 -0.32
C ILE A 81 -3.45 -1.77 -1.10
N LEU A 82 -4.52 -1.59 -1.87
CA LEU A 82 -5.17 -2.69 -2.59
C LEU A 82 -5.11 -2.47 -4.09
N GLY A 83 -4.70 -3.51 -4.80
CA GLY A 83 -4.83 -3.63 -6.25
C GLY A 83 -6.14 -4.31 -6.57
N THR A 84 -6.97 -3.65 -7.39
CA THR A 84 -8.30 -4.16 -7.72
C THR A 84 -8.45 -4.52 -9.20
N THR A 85 -9.44 -5.35 -9.52
CA THR A 85 -9.87 -5.62 -10.91
C THR A 85 -10.65 -4.46 -11.53
N SER A 86 -10.91 -3.38 -10.79
CA SER A 86 -11.50 -2.13 -11.32
C SER A 86 -10.45 -1.12 -11.78
N ASN A 87 -9.19 -1.55 -11.94
CA ASN A 87 -8.07 -0.73 -12.39
C ASN A 87 -7.73 0.42 -11.42
N ASN A 88 -8.22 0.35 -10.20
CA ASN A 88 -8.03 1.37 -9.17
C ASN A 88 -7.13 0.83 -8.07
N VAL A 89 -6.18 1.66 -7.63
CA VAL A 89 -5.47 1.40 -6.39
C VAL A 89 -6.27 2.03 -5.26
N GLU A 90 -6.70 1.23 -4.30
CA GLU A 90 -7.48 1.69 -3.14
C GLU A 90 -6.56 1.84 -1.93
N ILE A 91 -6.55 3.02 -1.32
CA ILE A 91 -5.82 3.29 -0.09
C ILE A 91 -6.81 3.32 1.06
N ILE A 92 -6.62 2.43 2.02
CA ILE A 92 -7.42 2.33 3.23
C ILE A 92 -6.51 2.66 4.41
N CYS A 93 -7.03 3.43 5.35
CA CYS A 93 -6.41 3.62 6.65
C CYS A 93 -7.15 2.78 7.67
N ALA A 94 -6.41 2.04 8.49
CA ALA A 94 -6.97 1.53 9.74
C ALA A 94 -6.74 2.53 10.86
N LYS A 95 -7.72 2.60 11.75
CA LYS A 95 -7.59 3.30 13.02
C LYS A 95 -8.20 2.47 14.13
N PHE A 96 -7.57 2.49 15.29
CA PHE A 96 -8.12 1.90 16.50
C PHE A 96 -8.76 3.03 17.34
N ALA A 97 -10.07 3.21 17.23
CA ALA A 97 -10.79 4.05 18.19
C ALA A 97 -11.22 3.17 19.37
N PHE A 98 -11.25 3.73 20.59
CA PHE A 98 -11.75 3.03 21.79
C PHE A 98 -13.16 2.43 21.61
N ILE A 99 -13.93 2.97 20.67
CA ILE A 99 -15.33 2.61 20.38
C ILE A 99 -15.44 1.59 19.22
N SER A 100 -14.55 1.63 18.22
CA SER A 100 -14.61 0.71 17.08
C SER A 100 -13.32 0.69 16.25
N SER A 101 -12.89 -0.50 15.82
CA SER A 101 -11.80 -0.72 14.86
C SER A 101 -12.33 -0.73 13.42
N GLN A 102 -12.28 0.42 12.74
CA GLN A 102 -12.82 0.55 11.38
C GLN A 102 -11.71 0.75 10.35
N LEU A 103 -11.85 0.02 9.23
CA LEU A 103 -11.15 0.33 7.99
C LEU A 103 -11.92 1.41 7.23
N ARG A 104 -11.22 2.47 6.81
CA ARG A 104 -11.82 3.55 6.01
C ARG A 104 -11.02 3.78 4.75
N ARG A 105 -11.72 3.84 3.61
CA ARG A 105 -11.13 4.30 2.35
C ARG A 105 -10.67 5.75 2.52
N ALA A 106 -9.39 5.98 2.38
CA ALA A 106 -8.79 7.30 2.41
C ALA A 106 -8.81 7.91 1.02
N VAL A 107 -8.35 7.16 0.01
CA VAL A 107 -8.37 7.62 -1.38
C VAL A 107 -8.33 6.48 -2.39
N THR A 108 -8.86 6.75 -3.58
CA THR A 108 -8.78 5.89 -4.77
C THR A 108 -7.85 6.55 -5.79
N LEU A 109 -6.76 5.88 -6.15
CA LEU A 109 -5.82 6.35 -7.17
C LEU A 109 -6.20 5.74 -8.52
N GLN A 110 -6.58 6.60 -9.46
CA GLN A 110 -7.00 6.24 -10.81
C GLN A 110 -5.87 6.41 -11.81
N GLY A 111 -5.93 5.65 -12.90
CA GLY A 111 -5.06 5.86 -14.05
C GLY A 111 -4.79 4.57 -14.84
N HIS A 112 -4.66 3.44 -14.15
CA HIS A 112 -4.52 2.14 -14.81
C HIS A 112 -5.73 1.86 -15.70
N THR A 113 -5.49 1.22 -16.84
CA THR A 113 -6.55 0.84 -17.78
C THR A 113 -6.91 -0.64 -17.72
N ASP A 114 -6.22 -1.40 -16.88
CA ASP A 114 -6.46 -2.83 -16.67
C ASP A 114 -6.19 -3.22 -15.20
N TRP A 115 -6.40 -4.50 -14.87
CA TRP A 115 -6.31 -5.03 -13.52
C TRP A 115 -4.93 -4.80 -12.91
N ILE A 116 -4.91 -4.47 -11.63
CA ILE A 116 -3.67 -4.31 -10.87
C ILE A 116 -3.25 -5.67 -10.35
N THR A 117 -2.25 -6.26 -10.98
CA THR A 117 -1.76 -7.61 -10.72
C THR A 117 -0.81 -7.65 -9.52
N SER A 118 -0.09 -6.56 -9.26
CA SER A 118 0.91 -6.51 -8.20
C SER A 118 1.03 -5.12 -7.60
N ILE A 119 1.27 -5.08 -6.30
CA ILE A 119 1.52 -3.87 -5.54
C ILE A 119 2.68 -4.13 -4.60
N ASP A 120 3.62 -3.19 -4.57
CA ASP A 120 4.63 -3.18 -3.54
C ASP A 120 4.90 -1.76 -3.01
N ILE A 121 5.23 -1.68 -1.72
CA ILE A 121 5.37 -0.44 -0.97
C ILE A 121 6.64 -0.45 -0.13
N ARG A 122 7.29 0.71 -0.02
CA ARG A 122 8.40 0.89 0.89
C ARG A 122 8.50 2.32 1.41
N ALA A 123 9.17 2.47 2.55
CA ALA A 123 9.73 3.76 2.92
C ALA A 123 11.10 3.94 2.25
N TYR A 124 11.40 5.15 1.80
CA TYR A 124 12.73 5.54 1.36
C TYR A 124 12.95 7.00 1.70
N GLU A 125 14.05 7.29 2.40
CA GLU A 125 14.29 8.60 3.01
C GLU A 125 13.10 9.00 3.91
N ASN A 126 12.40 10.09 3.58
CA ASN A 126 11.27 10.61 4.36
C ASN A 126 9.89 10.30 3.75
N ASP A 127 9.86 9.60 2.62
CA ASP A 127 8.64 9.36 1.86
C ASP A 127 8.33 7.88 1.75
N ILE A 128 7.07 7.60 1.41
CA ILE A 128 6.62 6.26 1.05
C ILE A 128 6.49 6.19 -0.47
N TRP A 129 7.11 5.17 -1.04
CA TRP A 129 7.06 4.85 -2.46
C TRP A 129 6.21 3.63 -2.69
N LEU A 130 5.33 3.72 -3.68
CA LEU A 130 4.39 2.68 -4.06
C LEU A 130 4.56 2.40 -5.55
N ALA A 131 4.70 1.12 -5.89
CA ALA A 131 4.60 0.64 -7.24
C ALA A 131 3.27 -0.12 -7.38
N SER A 132 2.50 0.20 -8.41
CA SER A 132 1.35 -0.61 -8.81
C SER A 132 1.56 -1.11 -10.24
N GLY A 133 1.75 -2.42 -10.38
CA GLY A 133 1.80 -3.12 -11.66
C GLY A 133 0.38 -3.46 -12.11
N GLY A 134 -0.04 -2.84 -13.21
CA GLY A 134 -1.21 -3.26 -13.97
C GLY A 134 -0.80 -4.19 -15.11
N GLN A 135 -1.76 -4.84 -15.79
CA GLN A 135 -1.43 -5.61 -17.00
C GLN A 135 -0.85 -4.72 -18.13
N GLU A 136 -1.13 -3.41 -18.10
CA GLU A 136 -0.76 -2.43 -19.12
C GLU A 136 0.58 -1.71 -18.86
N SER A 137 0.84 -1.34 -17.61
CA SER A 137 2.04 -0.59 -17.22
C SER A 137 2.26 -0.67 -15.72
N ILE A 138 3.39 -0.14 -15.28
CA ILE A 138 3.69 0.06 -13.87
C ILE A 138 3.55 1.54 -13.56
N ARG A 139 2.92 1.88 -12.44
CA ARG A 139 2.81 3.26 -11.96
C ARG A 139 3.57 3.43 -10.67
N ILE A 140 4.36 4.49 -10.61
CA ILE A 140 5.13 4.87 -9.43
C ILE A 140 4.47 6.05 -8.75
N TRP A 141 4.14 5.87 -7.48
CA TRP A 141 3.50 6.88 -6.65
C TRP A 141 4.42 7.24 -5.50
N ARG A 142 4.46 8.53 -5.16
CA ARG A 142 5.15 9.05 -3.98
C ARG A 142 4.12 9.65 -3.04
N PHE A 143 4.11 9.13 -1.83
CA PHE A 143 3.39 9.68 -0.69
C PHE A 143 4.37 10.53 0.11
N GLU A 144 4.18 11.84 0.05
CA GLU A 144 4.90 12.78 0.91
C GLU A 144 4.18 12.90 2.26
N LEU A 145 4.89 12.62 3.35
CA LEU A 145 4.35 12.67 4.71
C LEU A 145 4.69 14.01 5.36
N LEU A 146 3.70 14.89 5.44
CA LEU A 146 3.85 16.19 6.08
C LEU A 146 3.29 16.16 7.50
N GLN A 147 4.11 16.42 8.52
CA GLN A 147 3.62 16.51 9.89
C GLN A 147 2.64 17.67 10.09
N GLY A 148 1.54 17.38 10.79
CA GLY A 148 0.46 18.32 11.08
C GLY A 148 -0.44 18.61 9.88
N ASN A 149 -1.27 19.64 10.02
CA ASN A 149 -2.20 20.06 8.98
C ASN A 149 -1.52 20.95 7.94
N LYS A 150 -0.85 20.35 6.96
CA LYS A 150 -0.17 21.07 5.87
C LYS A 150 -0.85 20.78 4.53
N ILE A 151 -1.73 21.68 4.10
CA ILE A 151 -2.47 21.54 2.85
C ILE A 151 -1.62 22.07 1.70
N ARG A 152 -1.30 21.20 0.73
CA ARG A 152 -0.87 21.66 -0.60
C ARG A 152 -2.08 22.14 -1.38
N VAL A 153 -1.98 23.33 -1.95
CA VAL A 153 -3.00 23.88 -2.86
C VAL A 153 -2.90 23.16 -4.20
N ASN A 154 -4.05 22.90 -4.82
CA ASN A 154 -4.26 22.05 -6.00
C ASN A 154 -3.65 22.59 -7.32
N SER A 155 -2.63 23.46 -7.24
CA SER A 155 -1.93 24.05 -8.39
C SER A 155 -0.79 23.18 -8.92
N ASP A 156 -0.49 22.07 -8.24
CA ASP A 156 0.51 21.09 -8.68
C ASP A 156 -0.16 20.02 -9.57
N SER A 157 0.17 20.01 -10.86
CA SER A 157 -0.41 19.07 -11.84
C SER A 157 -0.10 17.60 -11.55
N GLN A 158 0.91 17.33 -10.71
CA GLN A 158 1.31 15.98 -10.31
C GLN A 158 0.53 15.45 -9.11
N LEU A 159 -0.11 16.33 -8.32
CA LEU A 159 -0.92 15.94 -7.16
C LEU A 159 -2.16 15.17 -7.62
N LYS A 160 -2.28 13.92 -7.19
CA LYS A 160 -3.41 13.04 -7.51
C LYS A 160 -4.39 12.91 -6.38
N ALA A 161 -3.90 13.02 -5.15
CA ALA A 161 -4.71 12.88 -3.96
C ALA A 161 -4.07 13.58 -2.76
N GLN A 162 -4.91 13.98 -1.80
CA GLN A 162 -4.48 14.46 -0.50
C GLN A 162 -5.46 13.95 0.56
N PHE A 163 -4.93 13.44 1.67
CA PHE A 163 -5.74 13.03 2.81
C PHE A 163 -4.97 13.25 4.11
N THR A 164 -5.68 13.22 5.24
CA THR A 164 -5.09 13.46 6.56
C THR A 164 -5.23 12.24 7.45
N LEU A 165 -4.20 12.02 8.25
CA LEU A 165 -4.16 11.12 9.36
C LEU A 165 -4.27 11.95 10.63
N PHE A 166 -4.94 11.42 11.64
CA PHE A 166 -5.16 12.12 12.89
C PHE A 166 -5.14 11.12 14.03
N ASP A 167 -4.64 11.59 15.17
CA ASP A 167 -4.62 10.88 16.43
C ASP A 167 -6.04 10.81 16.98
N GLU A 168 -6.51 9.61 17.30
CA GLU A 168 -7.91 9.41 17.71
C GLU A 168 -8.20 9.93 19.12
N GLU A 169 -7.23 9.95 20.02
CA GLU A 169 -7.42 10.40 21.41
C GLU A 169 -7.51 11.93 21.46
N THR A 170 -6.56 12.60 20.82
CA THR A 170 -6.42 14.06 20.83
C THR A 170 -7.21 14.76 19.72
N LYS A 171 -7.67 14.01 18.71
CA LYS A 171 -8.28 14.52 17.46
C LYS A 171 -7.37 15.47 16.67
N VAL A 172 -6.06 15.46 16.95
CA VAL A 172 -5.07 16.29 16.26
C VAL A 172 -4.62 15.60 14.98
N ILE A 173 -4.50 16.35 13.89
CA ILE A 173 -3.93 15.86 12.63
C ILE A 173 -2.45 15.53 12.87
N THR A 174 -2.09 14.27 12.71
CA THR A 174 -0.71 13.77 12.83
C THR A 174 0.05 14.02 11.54
N TYR A 175 -0.56 13.70 10.41
CA TYR A 175 0.04 13.84 9.09
C TYR A 175 -0.98 14.32 8.05
N THR A 176 -0.55 15.20 7.15
CA THR A 176 -1.14 15.35 5.83
C THR A 176 -0.30 14.58 4.82
N ILE A 177 -0.95 13.71 4.05
CA ILE A 177 -0.29 12.91 3.01
C ILE A 177 -0.66 13.47 1.64
N ASN A 178 0.35 13.81 0.85
CA ASN A 178 0.18 14.18 -0.55
C ASN A 178 0.63 13.03 -1.45
N VAL A 179 -0.25 12.59 -2.35
CA VAL A 179 0.04 11.52 -3.30
C VAL A 179 0.30 12.14 -4.67
N THR A 180 1.48 11.87 -5.21
CA THR A 180 1.89 12.32 -6.54
C THR A 180 2.23 11.14 -7.43
N LEU A 181 1.88 11.23 -8.72
CA LEU A 181 2.31 10.26 -9.72
C LEU A 181 3.71 10.65 -10.20
N GLN A 182 4.71 9.83 -9.89
CA GLN A 182 6.10 10.08 -10.23
C GLN A 182 6.49 9.49 -11.58
N GLY A 183 5.84 8.41 -12.03
CA GLY A 183 6.20 7.81 -13.31
C GLY A 183 5.18 6.78 -13.78
N VAL A 184 5.15 6.56 -15.09
CA VAL A 184 4.43 5.46 -15.76
C VAL A 184 5.46 4.71 -16.60
N LEU A 185 5.71 3.46 -16.25
CA LEU A 185 6.73 2.61 -16.85
C LEU A 185 6.05 1.63 -17.80
N ASN A 186 6.29 1.81 -19.09
CA ASN A 186 5.63 1.05 -20.15
C ASN A 186 6.67 0.56 -21.17
N ALA A 187 7.55 -0.34 -20.71
CA ALA A 187 8.51 -1.03 -21.58
C ALA A 187 8.26 -2.53 -21.71
N HIS A 188 7.43 -3.12 -20.83
CA HIS A 188 7.02 -4.51 -20.98
C HIS A 188 6.06 -4.64 -22.16
N GLU A 189 6.21 -5.71 -22.92
CA GLU A 189 5.42 -5.97 -24.14
C GLU A 189 4.22 -6.90 -23.89
N ASP A 190 4.06 -7.36 -22.65
CA ASP A 190 2.99 -8.25 -22.20
C ASP A 190 2.73 -8.08 -20.69
N TRP A 191 1.75 -8.81 -20.15
CA TRP A 191 1.25 -8.70 -18.78
C TRP A 191 2.36 -8.69 -17.73
N ILE A 192 2.36 -7.66 -16.90
CA ILE A 192 3.20 -7.60 -15.70
C ILE A 192 2.61 -8.51 -14.63
N TYR A 193 3.43 -9.41 -14.10
CA TYR A 193 3.05 -10.33 -13.03
C TYR A 193 3.39 -9.80 -11.65
N SER A 194 4.55 -9.17 -11.51
CA SER A 194 5.04 -8.74 -10.21
C SER A 194 5.88 -7.48 -10.32
N VAL A 195 5.80 -6.66 -9.28
CA VAL A 195 6.71 -5.54 -9.02
C VAL A 195 7.24 -5.68 -7.59
N GLU A 196 8.52 -5.43 -7.38
CA GLU A 196 9.15 -5.53 -6.06
C GLU A 196 10.23 -4.45 -5.91
N TRP A 197 10.13 -3.67 -4.86
CA TRP A 197 11.10 -2.65 -4.53
C TRP A 197 12.38 -3.27 -3.99
N HIS A 198 13.51 -2.75 -4.44
CA HIS A 198 14.78 -3.06 -3.78
C HIS A 198 14.77 -2.53 -2.34
N THR A 199 15.36 -3.28 -1.41
CA THR A 199 15.25 -3.01 0.03
C THR A 199 16.04 -1.79 0.50
N SER A 200 17.08 -1.36 -0.22
CA SER A 200 17.98 -0.28 0.20
C SER A 200 18.23 0.84 -0.80
N LYS A 201 17.94 0.63 -2.09
CA LYS A 201 18.20 1.58 -3.18
C LYS A 201 16.89 1.91 -3.85
N LEU A 202 16.65 3.12 -4.32
CA LEU A 202 15.43 3.47 -5.07
C LEU A 202 15.41 2.83 -6.46
N GLN A 203 15.21 1.52 -6.47
CA GLN A 203 15.13 0.68 -7.64
C GLN A 203 13.91 -0.22 -7.54
N LEU A 204 13.24 -0.45 -8.65
CA LEU A 204 12.10 -1.38 -8.75
C LEU A 204 12.46 -2.52 -9.69
N LEU A 205 12.18 -3.76 -9.30
CA LEU A 205 12.20 -4.91 -10.19
C LEU A 205 10.79 -5.17 -10.71
N SER A 206 10.64 -5.49 -11.99
CA SER A 206 9.38 -5.97 -12.56
C SER A 206 9.60 -7.23 -13.39
N ALA A 207 8.62 -8.14 -13.36
CA ALA A 207 8.62 -9.38 -14.13
C ALA A 207 7.34 -9.50 -14.97
N SER A 208 7.46 -9.91 -16.23
CA SER A 208 6.36 -9.94 -17.21
C SER A 208 6.29 -11.27 -17.97
N ASN A 209 5.11 -11.52 -18.58
CA ASN A 209 4.88 -12.59 -19.54
C ASN A 209 5.69 -12.44 -20.83
N ASP A 210 6.26 -11.27 -21.11
CA ASP A 210 7.16 -11.02 -22.24
C ASP A 210 8.53 -11.72 -22.10
N LYS A 211 8.73 -12.46 -20.99
CA LYS A 211 9.92 -13.23 -20.64
C LYS A 211 11.11 -12.37 -20.24
N THR A 212 10.86 -11.12 -19.84
CA THR A 212 11.89 -10.19 -19.36
C THR A 212 11.67 -9.81 -17.90
N ILE A 213 12.76 -9.40 -17.26
CA ILE A 213 12.75 -8.75 -15.96
C ILE A 213 13.45 -7.42 -16.15
N ILE A 214 12.84 -6.33 -15.69
CA ILE A 214 13.40 -4.99 -15.81
C ILE A 214 13.72 -4.43 -14.43
N ILE A 215 14.91 -3.85 -14.29
CA ILE A 215 15.27 -3.04 -13.11
C ILE A 215 15.12 -1.57 -13.49
N TRP A 216 14.29 -0.85 -12.74
CA TRP A 216 13.98 0.55 -12.96
C TRP A 216 14.66 1.43 -11.92
N GLU A 217 15.21 2.56 -12.35
CA GLU A 217 15.81 3.57 -11.46
C GLU A 217 15.32 4.97 -11.82
N PRO A 218 15.13 5.87 -10.83
CA PRO A 218 14.81 7.26 -11.10
C PRO A 218 16.03 7.97 -11.70
N SER A 219 15.77 8.88 -12.64
CA SER A 219 16.79 9.75 -13.21
C SER A 219 17.34 10.71 -12.18
N GLU A 220 18.67 10.79 -12.07
CA GLU A 220 19.34 11.84 -11.28
C GLU A 220 19.14 13.25 -11.88
N SER A 221 18.90 13.33 -13.19
CA SER A 221 18.88 14.58 -13.96
C SER A 221 17.49 15.18 -14.16
N ALA A 222 16.43 14.40 -13.95
CA ALA A 222 15.06 14.84 -14.18
C ALA A 222 14.08 14.13 -13.25
N ALA A 223 13.43 14.90 -12.37
CA ALA A 223 12.40 14.39 -11.48
C ALA A 223 11.26 13.74 -12.26
N GLY A 224 10.90 12.52 -11.86
CA GLY A 224 9.80 11.74 -12.46
C GLY A 224 10.15 10.98 -13.74
N LEU A 225 11.39 11.07 -14.24
CA LEU A 225 11.87 10.14 -15.26
C LEU A 225 12.44 8.89 -14.60
N TRP A 226 12.17 7.73 -15.19
CA TRP A 226 12.68 6.43 -14.76
C TRP A 226 13.28 5.72 -15.98
N PHE A 227 14.38 5.01 -15.77
CA PHE A 227 15.10 4.28 -16.82
C PHE A 227 15.14 2.79 -16.52
N ASP A 228 15.10 1.97 -17.57
CA ASP A 228 15.42 0.55 -17.52
C ASP A 228 16.95 0.38 -17.46
N SER A 229 17.48 0.05 -16.28
CA SER A 229 18.93 -0.14 -16.11
C SER A 229 19.40 -1.49 -16.68
N VAL A 230 18.52 -2.49 -16.70
CA VAL A 230 18.80 -3.86 -17.17
C VAL A 230 17.51 -4.46 -17.74
N ARG A 231 17.60 -5.12 -18.90
CA ARG A 231 16.53 -5.91 -19.55
C ARG A 231 17.02 -7.33 -19.82
#